data_AF-A0A1B7W2W9-F1
#
_entry.id   AF-A0A1B7W2W9-F1
#
_cell.length_a   1.000
_cell.length_b   1.000
_cell.length_c   1.000
_cell.angle_alpha   90.00
_cell.angle_beta   90.00
_cell.angle_gamma   90.00
#
_symmetry.space_group_name_H-M   'P 1'
#
loop_
_entity.id
_entity.type
_entity.pdbx_description
1 polymer ?
#
loop_
_entity_poly.entity_id
_entity_poly.type
_entity_poly.pdbx_seq_one_letter_code
_entity_poly.pdbx_strand_id
1 'polypeptide(L)'
;MAKQGDPSLLKGTRYWWLKGVDKLSNEVRVKFEALRKENLRTSKAWKLKEDFMPFWQQENSSKALEWFNAWCEEVAKSKVPSMLKVARSLKRHLSGLLAFFTHPISNAMAEG
;
A
#
# COMPACT_ATOMS: atom_id res chain seq x y z
N MET A 1 18.59 16.24 4.58
CA MET A 1 18.31 15.10 3.67
C MET A 1 18.33 13.83 4.52
N ALA A 2 17.22 13.10 4.67
CA ALA A 2 17.22 11.86 5.45
C ALA A 2 17.96 10.76 4.67
N LYS A 3 19.10 10.28 5.21
CA LYS A 3 19.90 9.21 4.59
C LYS A 3 19.06 7.94 4.45
N GLN A 4 19.14 7.29 3.29
CA GLN A 4 18.51 5.99 3.05
C GLN A 4 19.16 4.97 4.01
N GLY A 5 18.35 4.15 4.70
CA GLY A 5 18.86 3.08 5.57
C GLY A 5 19.69 2.06 4.77
N ASP A 6 20.46 1.21 5.46
CA ASP A 6 21.32 0.21 4.82
C ASP A 6 20.49 -0.81 4.00
N PRO A 7 20.62 -0.86 2.66
CA PRO A 7 19.88 -1.80 1.82
C PRO A 7 20.20 -3.27 2.09
N SER A 8 21.36 -3.58 2.71
CA SER A 8 21.75 -4.95 3.05
C SER A 8 20.73 -5.62 3.99
N LEU A 9 20.06 -4.81 4.82
CA LEU A 9 19.04 -5.21 5.77
C LEU A 9 17.77 -5.78 5.10
N LEU A 10 17.59 -5.56 3.80
CA LEU A 10 16.47 -6.12 3.03
C LEU A 10 16.72 -7.56 2.56
N LYS A 11 17.97 -8.05 2.59
CA LYS A 11 18.32 -9.38 2.07
C LYS A 11 17.58 -10.48 2.85
N GLY A 12 16.90 -11.37 2.13
CA GLY A 12 16.12 -12.47 2.72
C GLY A 12 14.73 -12.08 3.26
N THR A 13 14.34 -10.80 3.22
CA THR A 13 13.09 -10.32 3.82
C THR A 13 11.93 -10.19 2.84
N ARG A 14 12.13 -10.51 1.54
CA ARG A 14 11.14 -10.38 0.46
C ARG A 14 9.76 -10.92 0.84
N TYR A 15 9.71 -12.13 1.39
CA TYR A 15 8.45 -12.78 1.75
C TYR A 15 7.73 -12.10 2.92
N TRP A 16 8.44 -11.36 3.77
CA TRP A 16 7.85 -10.63 4.90
C TRP A 16 6.99 -9.47 4.40
N TRP A 17 7.47 -8.75 3.38
CA TRP A 17 6.74 -7.65 2.74
C TRP A 17 5.51 -8.11 1.94
N LEU A 18 5.49 -9.37 1.49
CA LEU A 18 4.40 -9.93 0.68
C LEU A 18 3.25 -10.49 1.52
N LYS A 19 3.53 -11.10 2.67
CA LYS A 19 2.53 -11.87 3.44
C LYS A 19 1.63 -11.04 4.36
N GLY A 20 1.98 -9.77 4.63
CA GLY A 20 1.29 -8.96 5.64
C GLY A 20 1.80 -9.27 7.06
N VAL A 21 1.78 -8.27 7.95
CA VAL A 21 2.34 -8.38 9.32
C VAL A 21 1.55 -9.38 10.18
N ASP A 22 0.28 -9.58 9.86
CA ASP A 22 -0.62 -10.52 10.52
C ASP A 22 -0.22 -11.99 10.34
N LYS A 23 0.52 -12.32 9.28
CA LYS A 23 0.93 -13.70 8.96
C LYS A 23 2.37 -14.02 9.36
N LEU A 24 3.05 -13.12 10.07
CA LEU A 24 4.43 -13.29 10.52
C LEU A 24 4.49 -13.89 11.93
N SER A 25 5.45 -14.78 12.17
CA SER A 25 5.75 -15.26 13.53
C SER A 25 6.26 -14.09 14.40
N ASN A 26 6.08 -14.19 15.72
CA ASN A 26 6.46 -13.11 16.66
C ASN A 26 7.92 -12.67 16.51
N GLU A 27 8.85 -13.61 16.33
CA GLU A 27 10.28 -13.31 16.16
C GLU A 27 10.57 -12.57 14.84
N VAL A 28 9.88 -12.95 13.76
CA VAL A 28 10.00 -12.29 12.45
C VAL A 28 9.35 -10.91 12.50
N ARG A 29 8.26 -10.74 13.24
CA ARG A 29 7.56 -9.46 13.41
C ARG A 29 8.42 -8.41 14.11
N VAL A 30 9.19 -8.78 15.14
CA VAL A 30 10.12 -7.85 15.81
C VAL A 30 11.21 -7.37 14.84
N LYS A 31 11.81 -8.29 14.08
CA LYS A 31 12.82 -7.95 13.06
C LYS A 31 12.23 -7.10 11.94
N PHE A 32 11.01 -7.41 11.52
CA PHE A 32 10.29 -6.64 10.50
C PHE A 32 9.97 -5.21 10.97
N GLU A 33 9.53 -5.01 12.22
CA GLU A 33 9.28 -3.68 12.77
C GLU A 33 10.57 -2.85 12.89
N ALA A 34 11.70 -3.46 13.22
CA ALA A 34 13.00 -2.78 13.19
C ALA A 34 13.35 -2.31 11.76
N LEU A 35 13.19 -3.18 10.77
CA LEU A 35 13.39 -2.83 9.34
C LEU A 35 12.40 -1.79 8.83
N ARG A 36 11.18 -1.76 9.38
CA ARG A 36 10.15 -0.77 9.05
C ARG A 36 10.54 0.63 9.51
N LYS A 37 11.26 0.72 10.64
CA LYS A 37 11.76 1.98 11.20
C LYS A 37 12.97 2.54 10.45
N GLU A 38 13.70 1.68 9.74
CA GLU A 38 14.76 2.12 8.84
C GLU A 38 14.18 2.93 7.67
N ASN A 39 14.84 4.04 7.29
CA ASN A 39 14.42 4.96 6.22
C ASN A 39 14.64 4.34 4.82
N LEU A 40 14.17 3.11 4.62
CA LEU A 40 14.28 2.34 3.40
C LEU A 40 13.10 2.64 2.46
N ARG A 41 13.39 2.77 1.17
CA ARG A 41 12.36 3.00 0.15
C ARG A 41 11.32 1.88 0.12
N THR A 42 11.72 0.65 0.40
CA THR A 42 10.84 -0.53 0.49
C THR A 42 9.87 -0.42 1.66
N SER A 43 10.35 -0.02 2.84
CA SER A 43 9.51 0.21 4.03
C SER A 43 8.45 1.28 3.78
N LYS A 44 8.84 2.39 3.12
CA LYS A 44 7.89 3.45 2.71
C LYS A 44 6.87 2.97 1.69
N ALA A 45 7.32 2.24 0.66
CA ALA A 45 6.43 1.71 -0.37
C ALA A 45 5.39 0.76 0.23
N TRP A 46 5.83 -0.14 1.10
CA TRP A 46 4.94 -1.07 1.80
C TRP A 46 3.94 -0.33 2.68
N LYS A 47 4.40 0.64 3.48
CA LYS A 47 3.50 1.46 4.31
C LYS A 47 2.42 2.14 3.47
N LEU A 48 2.79 2.81 2.37
CA LEU A 48 1.81 3.46 1.49
C LEU A 48 0.81 2.47 0.87
N LYS A 49 1.24 1.25 0.57
CA LYS A 49 0.35 0.18 0.10
C LYS A 49 -0.65 -0.25 1.18
N GLU A 50 -0.21 -0.38 2.43
CA GLU A 50 -1.11 -0.67 3.56
C GLU A 50 -2.05 0.50 3.86
N ASP A 51 -1.55 1.74 3.84
CA ASP A 51 -2.34 2.97 4.04
C ASP A 51 -3.43 3.15 2.96
N PHE A 52 -3.27 2.48 1.79
CA PHE A 52 -4.30 2.43 0.76
C PHE A 52 -5.43 1.44 1.08
N MET A 53 -5.19 0.42 1.91
CA MET A 53 -6.16 -0.68 2.09
C MET A 53 -7.54 -0.26 2.63
N PRO A 54 -7.65 0.72 3.54
CA PRO A 54 -8.95 1.24 3.98
C PRO A 54 -9.79 1.90 2.87
N PHE A 55 -9.21 2.17 1.68
CA PHE A 55 -9.97 2.63 0.51
C PHE A 55 -11.15 1.70 0.21
N TRP A 56 -10.95 0.38 0.26
CA TRP A 56 -11.99 -0.61 -0.06
C TRP A 56 -13.09 -0.74 1.00
N GLN A 57 -12.90 -0.11 2.16
CA GLN A 57 -13.85 -0.12 3.28
C GLN A 57 -14.62 1.19 3.39
N GLN A 58 -14.46 2.12 2.44
CA GLN A 58 -15.21 3.37 2.44
C GLN A 58 -16.70 3.12 2.17
N GLU A 59 -17.55 3.94 2.77
CA GLU A 59 -19.01 3.77 2.75
C GLU A 59 -19.62 3.94 1.35
N ASN A 60 -19.08 4.85 0.54
CA ASN A 60 -19.58 5.18 -0.78
C ASN A 60 -18.47 5.74 -1.68
N SER A 61 -18.78 5.91 -2.96
CA SER A 61 -17.84 6.41 -3.97
C SER A 61 -17.31 7.81 -3.66
N SER A 62 -18.11 8.69 -3.07
CA SER A 62 -17.67 10.03 -2.67
C SER A 62 -16.60 9.97 -1.59
N LYS A 63 -16.81 9.16 -0.53
CA LYS A 63 -15.81 8.95 0.52
C LYS A 63 -14.56 8.23 0.02
N ALA A 64 -14.72 7.27 -0.89
CA ALA A 64 -13.60 6.64 -1.58
C ALA A 64 -12.77 7.64 -2.39
N LEU A 65 -13.40 8.59 -3.08
CA LEU A 65 -12.71 9.64 -3.83
C LEU A 65 -11.94 10.59 -2.91
N GLU A 66 -12.55 11.04 -1.80
CA GLU A 66 -11.87 11.85 -0.77
C GLU A 66 -10.62 11.12 -0.25
N TRP A 67 -10.77 9.85 0.12
CA TRP A 67 -9.67 9.01 0.61
C TRP A 67 -8.56 8.85 -0.44
N PHE A 68 -8.93 8.57 -1.69
CA PHE A 68 -7.99 8.39 -2.79
C PHE A 68 -7.13 9.64 -3.02
N ASN A 69 -7.74 10.82 -2.98
CA ASN A 69 -7.03 12.09 -3.14
C ASN A 69 -6.05 12.33 -2.00
N ALA A 70 -6.49 12.17 -0.75
CA ALA A 70 -5.62 12.30 0.42
C ALA A 70 -4.42 11.33 0.35
N TRP A 71 -4.68 10.07 -0.03
CA TRP A 71 -3.62 9.09 -0.21
C TRP A 71 -2.63 9.46 -1.33
N CYS A 72 -3.10 10.02 -2.45
CA CYS A 72 -2.23 10.50 -3.52
C CYS A 72 -1.28 11.61 -3.05
N GLU A 73 -1.73 12.50 -2.16
CA GLU A 73 -0.87 13.54 -1.57
C GLU A 73 0.22 12.93 -0.70
N GLU A 74 -0.11 11.95 0.14
CA GLU A 74 0.87 11.25 0.97
C GLU A 74 1.90 10.49 0.13
N VAL A 75 1.46 9.83 -0.96
CA VAL A 75 2.36 9.22 -1.93
C VAL A 75 3.29 10.26 -2.55
N ALA A 76 2.79 11.44 -2.91
CA ALA A 76 3.60 12.51 -3.48
C ALA A 76 4.66 13.03 -2.50
N LYS A 77 4.29 13.22 -1.23
CA LYS A 77 5.19 13.64 -0.14
C LYS A 77 6.27 12.59 0.18
N SER A 78 5.96 11.30 0.00
CA SER A 78 6.87 10.20 0.34
C SER A 78 8.15 10.12 -0.52
N LYS A 79 8.13 10.71 -1.73
CA LYS A 79 9.20 10.66 -2.73
C LYS A 79 9.62 9.22 -3.12
N VAL A 80 8.67 8.27 -3.12
CA VAL A 80 8.89 6.90 -3.58
C VAL A 80 8.45 6.76 -5.05
N PRO A 81 9.39 6.66 -6.03
CA PRO A 81 9.03 6.70 -7.45
C PRO A 81 8.13 5.57 -7.93
N SER A 82 8.25 4.37 -7.34
CA SER A 82 7.38 3.24 -7.65
C SER A 82 5.93 3.50 -7.24
N MET A 83 5.71 4.04 -6.04
CA MET A 83 4.36 4.37 -5.56
C MET A 83 3.73 5.53 -6.35
N LEU A 84 4.52 6.52 -6.77
CA LEU A 84 4.05 7.57 -7.68
C LEU A 84 3.53 7.00 -9.00
N LYS A 85 4.20 5.99 -9.57
CA LYS A 85 3.72 5.30 -10.78
C LYS A 85 2.40 4.56 -10.52
N VAL A 86 2.27 3.88 -9.38
CA VAL A 86 1.04 3.20 -8.96
C VAL A 86 -0.10 4.20 -8.82
N ALA A 87 0.08 5.30 -8.08
CA ALA A 87 -0.94 6.31 -7.88
C ALA A 87 -1.41 6.92 -9.21
N ARG A 88 -0.48 7.21 -10.14
CA ARG A 88 -0.82 7.66 -11.50
C ARG A 88 -1.64 6.61 -12.26
N SER A 89 -1.28 5.33 -12.14
CA SER A 89 -2.02 4.24 -12.78
C SER A 89 -3.45 4.13 -12.24
N LEU A 90 -3.60 4.10 -10.91
CA LEU A 90 -4.90 4.04 -10.26
C LEU A 90 -5.75 5.26 -10.62
N LYS A 91 -5.16 6.46 -10.67
CA LYS A 91 -5.86 7.69 -11.05
C LYS A 91 -6.43 7.62 -12.47
N ARG A 92 -5.72 7.00 -13.43
CA ARG A 92 -6.24 6.79 -14.79
C ARG A 92 -7.46 5.87 -14.82
N HIS A 93 -7.58 4.96 -13.86
CA HIS A 93 -8.67 3.99 -13.76
C HIS A 93 -9.62 4.30 -12.59
N LEU A 94 -9.61 5.54 -12.08
CA LEU A 94 -10.33 5.93 -10.87
C LEU A 94 -11.84 5.71 -11.01
N SER A 95 -12.42 5.97 -12.18
CA SER A 95 -13.83 5.70 -12.45
C SER A 95 -14.19 4.23 -12.21
N GLY A 96 -13.36 3.30 -12.68
CA GLY A 96 -13.55 1.87 -12.45
C GLY A 96 -13.39 1.47 -10.98
N LEU A 97 -12.44 2.10 -10.27
CA LEU A 97 -12.25 1.88 -8.83
C LEU A 97 -13.47 2.38 -8.04
N LEU A 98 -14.04 3.53 -8.40
CA LEU A 98 -15.21 4.10 -7.73
C LEU A 98 -16.49 3.33 -8.05
N ALA A 99 -16.59 2.71 -9.22
CA ALA A 99 -17.72 1.85 -9.58
C ALA A 99 -17.90 0.66 -8.63
N PHE A 100 -16.83 0.18 -7.99
CA PHE A 100 -16.88 -0.86 -6.95
C PHE A 100 -17.86 -0.53 -5.81
N PHE A 101 -18.00 0.75 -5.46
CA PHE A 101 -18.85 1.19 -4.34
C PHE A 101 -20.32 1.36 -4.75
N THR A 102 -20.62 1.36 -6.04
CA THR A 102 -22.00 1.41 -6.57
C THR A 102 -22.49 0.02 -6.96
N HIS A 103 -21.59 -0.80 -7.49
CA HIS A 103 -21.83 -2.19 -7.83
C HIS A 103 -20.65 -2.99 -7.29
N PRO A 104 -20.76 -3.57 -6.07
CA PRO A 104 -19.73 -4.46 -5.56
C PRO A 104 -19.55 -5.58 -6.57
N ILE A 105 -18.46 -5.56 -7.32
CA ILE A 105 -18.14 -6.63 -8.26
C ILE A 105 -17.67 -7.79 -7.37
N SER A 106 -18.62 -8.66 -7.02
CA SER A 106 -18.31 -9.95 -6.45
C SER A 106 -17.60 -10.79 -7.53
N ASN A 107 -16.35 -11.16 -7.29
CA ASN A 107 -15.63 -12.14 -8.11
C ASN A 107 -16.29 -13.54 -8.05
N ALA A 108 -17.43 -13.73 -7.37
CA ALA A 108 -18.14 -15.00 -7.30
C ALA A 108 -18.53 -15.60 -8.66
N MET A 109 -18.64 -14.79 -9.73
CA MET A 109 -18.93 -15.28 -11.08
C MET A 109 -17.68 -15.67 -11.90
N ALA A 110 -16.47 -15.32 -11.43
CA ALA A 110 -15.22 -15.64 -12.12
C ALA A 110 -14.50 -16.89 -11.54
N GLU A 111 -15.03 -17.48 -10.47
CA GLU A 111 -14.55 -18.72 -9.85
C GLU A 111 -15.43 -19.95 -10.21
N GLY A 112 -16.34 -19.81 -11.18
CA GLY A 112 -17.19 -20.89 -11.71
C GLY A 112 -16.54 -21.70 -12.81
#